data_AF-A0AAW4WBW2-F1
#
_entry.id   AF-A0AAW4WBW2-F1
#
_cell.length_a   1.000
_cell.length_b   1.000
_cell.length_c   1.000
_cell.angle_alpha   90.00
_cell.angle_beta   90.00
_cell.angle_gamma   90.00
#
_symmetry.space_group_name_H-M   'P 1'
#
loop_
_entity.id
_entity.type
_entity.pdbx_description
1 polymer ?
#
loop_
_entity_poly.entity_id
_entity_poly.type
_entity_poly.pdbx_seq_one_letter_code
_entity_poly.pdbx_strand_id
1 'polypeptide(L)'
;MLIPTVPAKEFERFGFKKCAGDYGKHGCYYLCVSRGIKMLFVSDKVFGINNWKDDDPRIHKTPNCRYRDKRTSLDIIYELIKAGMLKSEFDEEDTKC
;
A
#
# COMPACT_ATOMS: atom_id res chain seq x y z
N MET A 1 -4.05 -7.21 11.32
CA MET A 1 -4.15 -6.17 10.28
C MET A 1 -2.81 -5.44 10.20
N LEU A 2 -2.46 -4.90 9.03
CA LEU A 2 -1.25 -4.10 8.86
C LEU A 2 -1.60 -2.61 9.08
N ILE A 3 -0.82 -1.94 9.91
CA ILE A 3 -1.01 -0.53 10.26
C ILE A 3 0.20 0.27 9.76
N PRO A 4 -0.01 1.35 9.01
CA PRO A 4 1.04 2.31 8.66
C PRO A 4 1.64 2.95 9.91
N THR A 5 2.97 3.02 9.97
CA THR A 5 3.72 3.65 11.07
C THR A 5 4.18 5.07 10.73
N VAL A 6 4.07 5.44 9.45
CA VAL A 6 4.47 6.74 8.89
C VAL A 6 3.34 7.30 8.03
N PRO A 7 3.33 8.61 7.74
CA PRO A 7 2.36 9.20 6.82
C PRO A 7 2.35 8.50 5.46
N ALA A 8 1.17 8.33 4.86
CA ALA A 8 0.97 7.58 3.63
C ALA A 8 1.81 8.12 2.45
N LYS A 9 2.13 9.42 2.46
CA LYS A 9 3.00 10.05 1.46
C LYS A 9 4.40 9.42 1.41
N GLU A 10 4.95 8.96 2.53
CA GLU A 10 6.29 8.35 2.56
C GLU A 10 6.36 7.04 1.73
N PHE A 11 5.23 6.40 1.46
CA PHE A 11 5.16 5.20 0.63
C PHE A 11 5.51 5.47 -0.85
N GLU A 12 5.52 6.72 -1.30
CA GLU A 12 6.01 7.08 -2.65
C GLU A 12 7.44 6.58 -2.90
N ARG A 13 8.26 6.51 -1.85
CA ARG A 13 9.64 5.97 -1.90
C ARG A 13 9.69 4.50 -2.32
N PHE A 14 8.60 3.77 -2.10
CA PHE A 14 8.43 2.36 -2.49
C PHE A 14 7.65 2.21 -3.82
N GLY A 15 7.40 3.33 -4.51
CA GLY A 15 6.73 3.35 -5.80
C GLY A 15 5.20 3.45 -5.73
N PHE A 16 4.63 3.68 -4.55
CA PHE A 16 3.20 4.02 -4.44
C PHE A 16 2.93 5.35 -5.16
N LYS A 17 1.73 5.49 -5.70
CA LYS A 17 1.25 6.71 -6.35
C LYS A 17 0.03 7.20 -5.62
N LYS A 18 -0.11 8.52 -5.48
CA LYS A 18 -1.33 9.13 -4.96
C LYS A 18 -2.57 8.60 -5.69
N CYS A 19 -3.62 8.29 -4.97
CA CYS A 19 -4.89 7.80 -5.53
C CYS A 19 -5.54 8.84 -6.45
N ALA A 20 -6.41 8.38 -7.35
CA ALA A 20 -7.29 9.23 -8.15
C ALA A 20 -8.46 9.77 -7.31
N GLY A 21 -9.15 10.78 -7.84
CA GLY A 21 -10.40 11.30 -7.30
C GLY A 21 -10.31 11.76 -5.84
N ASP A 22 -11.39 11.55 -5.09
CA ASP A 22 -11.50 12.01 -3.71
C ASP A 22 -10.54 11.27 -2.76
N TYR A 23 -10.23 10.01 -3.03
CA TYR A 23 -9.22 9.27 -2.26
C TYR A 23 -7.85 9.95 -2.33
N GLY A 24 -7.47 10.47 -3.50
CA GLY A 24 -6.27 11.29 -3.65
C GLY A 24 -6.33 12.58 -2.83
N LYS A 25 -7.48 13.28 -2.83
CA LYS A 25 -7.68 14.51 -2.03
C LYS A 25 -7.54 14.24 -0.53
N HIS A 26 -7.95 13.06 -0.08
CA HIS A 26 -7.80 12.59 1.31
C HIS A 26 -6.43 11.98 1.63
N GLY A 27 -5.43 12.12 0.74
CA GLY A 27 -4.06 11.70 1.03
C GLY A 27 -3.83 10.19 0.95
N CYS A 28 -4.68 9.45 0.24
CA CYS A 28 -4.48 8.01 0.03
C CYS A 28 -3.57 7.73 -1.16
N TYR A 29 -2.87 6.59 -1.11
CA TYR A 29 -1.94 6.11 -2.13
C TYR A 29 -2.21 4.65 -2.49
N TYR A 30 -1.77 4.25 -3.68
CA TYR A 30 -1.90 2.89 -4.17
C TYR A 30 -0.69 2.42 -4.99
N LEU A 31 -0.52 1.10 -5.04
CA LEU A 31 0.43 0.42 -5.92
C LEU A 31 -0.24 -0.81 -6.53
N CYS A 32 -0.27 -0.87 -7.87
CA CYS A 32 -0.76 -2.04 -8.58
C CYS A 32 0.37 -3.06 -8.77
N VAL A 33 0.07 -4.32 -8.46
CA VAL A 33 0.98 -5.46 -8.56
C VAL A 33 0.37 -6.45 -9.55
N SER A 34 0.98 -6.60 -10.73
CA SER A 34 0.48 -7.47 -11.80
C SER A 34 0.43 -8.94 -11.37
N ARG A 35 1.45 -9.39 -10.62
CA ARG A 35 1.54 -10.76 -10.10
C ARG A 35 0.51 -10.97 -8.99
N GLY A 36 -0.48 -11.80 -9.28
CA GLY A 36 -1.61 -12.04 -8.38
C GLY A 36 -2.72 -11.00 -8.47
N ILE A 37 -2.63 -10.05 -9.42
CA ILE A 37 -3.67 -9.04 -9.72
C ILE A 37 -4.14 -8.33 -8.44
N LYS A 38 -3.17 -7.74 -7.73
CA LYS A 38 -3.40 -7.06 -6.44
C LYS A 38 -3.18 -5.57 -6.55
N MET A 39 -3.87 -4.83 -5.71
CA MET A 39 -3.67 -3.40 -5.48
C MET A 39 -3.44 -3.19 -3.99
N LEU A 40 -2.24 -2.71 -3.65
CA LEU A 40 -1.88 -2.27 -2.30
C LEU A 40 -2.40 -0.85 -2.12
N PHE A 41 -3.16 -0.62 -1.05
CA PHE A 41 -3.75 0.67 -0.71
C PHE A 41 -3.22 1.13 0.64
N VAL A 42 -2.95 2.42 0.77
CA VAL A 42 -2.52 3.00 2.04
C VAL A 42 -3.15 4.39 2.26
N SER A 43 -3.61 4.63 3.48
CA SER A 43 -3.90 5.94 4.06
C SER A 43 -3.07 6.11 5.33
N ASP A 44 -3.16 7.25 6.02
CA ASP A 44 -2.43 7.44 7.29
C ASP A 44 -2.90 6.50 8.42
N LYS A 45 -4.00 5.75 8.22
CA LYS A 45 -4.60 4.90 9.26
C LYS A 45 -4.66 3.41 8.87
N VAL A 46 -4.71 3.11 7.58
CA VAL A 46 -5.04 1.76 7.10
C VAL A 46 -4.13 1.37 5.94
N PHE A 47 -3.62 0.14 6.01
CA PHE A 47 -3.00 -0.54 4.87
C PHE A 47 -3.90 -1.71 4.43
N GLY A 48 -4.20 -1.79 3.15
CA GLY A 48 -5.12 -2.79 2.59
C GLY A 48 -4.55 -3.48 1.36
N ILE A 49 -4.85 -4.77 1.21
CA ILE A 49 -4.52 -5.57 0.04
C ILE A 49 -5.82 -5.91 -0.67
N ASN A 50 -6.03 -5.33 -1.84
CA ASN A 50 -7.26 -5.48 -2.62
C ASN A 50 -6.97 -6.27 -3.91
N ASN A 51 -8.00 -6.86 -4.51
CA ASN A 51 -7.91 -7.27 -5.90
C ASN A 51 -7.86 -6.02 -6.78
N TRP A 52 -6.97 -6.00 -7.75
CA TRP A 52 -6.94 -4.93 -8.75
C TRP A 52 -8.11 -5.13 -9.71
N LYS A 53 -9.02 -4.15 -9.72
CA LYS A 53 -10.16 -4.07 -10.64
C LYS A 53 -9.99 -2.88 -11.59
N ASP A 54 -10.45 -3.03 -12.83
CA ASP A 54 -10.32 -2.00 -13.87
C ASP A 54 -11.17 -0.74 -13.57
N ASP A 55 -12.23 -0.88 -12.79
CA ASP A 55 -13.18 0.16 -12.42
C ASP A 55 -12.94 0.76 -11.02
N ASP A 56 -11.81 0.44 -10.37
CA ASP A 56 -11.52 0.94 -9.04
C ASP A 56 -11.32 2.47 -9.04
N PRO A 57 -12.14 3.26 -8.33
CA PRO A 57 -12.10 4.72 -8.38
C PRO A 57 -10.82 5.32 -7.77
N ARG A 58 -10.02 4.50 -7.08
CA ARG A 58 -8.72 4.90 -6.52
C ARG A 58 -7.61 4.87 -7.57
N ILE A 59 -7.78 4.09 -8.64
CA ILE A 59 -6.78 3.86 -9.67
C ILE A 59 -6.96 4.88 -10.79
N HIS A 60 -5.85 5.38 -11.34
CA HIS A 60 -5.90 6.29 -12.48
C HIS A 60 -6.22 5.53 -13.78
N LYS A 61 -6.71 6.23 -14.80
CA LYS A 61 -6.94 5.66 -16.15
C LYS A 61 -5.74 4.84 -16.66
N THR A 62 -4.52 5.29 -16.36
CA THR A 62 -3.30 4.49 -16.51
C THR A 62 -2.89 3.98 -15.13
N PRO A 63 -3.02 2.67 -14.86
CA PRO A 63 -2.70 2.10 -13.56
C PRO A 63 -1.23 2.22 -13.21
N ASN A 64 -0.92 2.50 -11.94
CA ASN A 64 0.46 2.56 -11.45
C ASN A 64 1.01 1.14 -11.20
N CYS A 65 1.44 0.48 -12.27
CA CYS A 65 2.00 -0.87 -12.22
C CYS A 65 3.38 -0.92 -12.89
N ARG A 66 4.34 -1.55 -12.21
CA ARG A 66 5.62 -1.94 -12.82
C ARG A 66 5.48 -3.36 -13.38
N TYR A 67 4.98 -3.51 -14.59
CA TYR A 67 4.66 -4.83 -15.18
C TYR A 67 5.83 -5.82 -15.24
N ARG A 68 7.08 -5.33 -15.28
CA ARG A 68 8.30 -6.16 -15.27
C ARG A 68 8.77 -6.56 -13.88
N ASP A 69 8.21 -5.96 -12.83
CA ASP A 69 8.54 -6.29 -11.45
C ASP A 69 8.13 -7.75 -11.17
N LYS A 70 9.06 -8.50 -10.56
CA LYS A 70 8.85 -9.93 -10.27
C LYS A 70 8.28 -10.17 -8.88
N ARG A 71 8.25 -9.14 -8.03
CA ARG A 71 7.74 -9.21 -6.67
C ARG A 71 6.22 -9.37 -6.65
N THR A 72 5.74 -10.15 -5.71
CA THR A 72 4.33 -10.28 -5.35
C THR A 72 3.95 -9.21 -4.33
N SER A 73 2.65 -9.11 -4.00
CA SER A 73 2.21 -8.25 -2.91
C SER A 73 2.87 -8.62 -1.58
N LEU A 74 3.12 -9.91 -1.32
CA LEU A 74 3.76 -10.38 -0.09
C LEU A 74 5.22 -9.95 0.00
N ASP A 75 5.97 -10.02 -1.10
CA ASP A 75 7.37 -9.58 -1.15
C ASP A 75 7.48 -8.08 -0.85
N ILE A 76 6.59 -7.27 -1.44
CA ILE A 76 6.56 -5.81 -1.19
C ILE A 76 6.16 -5.52 0.26
N ILE A 77 5.17 -6.22 0.81
CA ILE A 77 4.76 -6.05 2.22
C ILE A 77 5.91 -6.38 3.16
N TYR A 78 6.64 -7.46 2.89
CA TYR A 78 7.81 -7.84 3.68
C TYR A 78 8.88 -6.73 3.67
N GLU A 79 9.19 -6.16 2.51
CA GLU A 79 10.10 -5.01 2.40
C GLU A 79 9.61 -3.80 3.20
N LEU A 80 8.31 -3.48 3.12
CA LEU A 80 7.70 -2.37 3.86
C LEU A 80 7.80 -2.58 5.39
N ILE A 81 7.54 -3.80 5.88
CA ILE A 81 7.70 -4.15 7.30
C ILE A 81 9.17 -4.01 7.72
N LYS A 82 10.11 -4.54 6.92
CA LYS A 82 11.55 -4.43 7.19
C LYS A 82 12.06 -3.00 7.20
N ALA A 83 11.43 -2.12 6.42
CA ALA A 83 11.70 -0.69 6.40
C ALA A 83 10.99 0.10 7.52
N GLY A 84 10.24 -0.58 8.39
CA GLY A 84 9.52 0.05 9.48
C GLY A 84 8.34 0.92 9.02
N MET A 85 7.79 0.66 7.83
CA MET A 85 6.64 1.38 7.25
C MET A 85 5.29 0.80 7.69
N LEU A 86 5.28 -0.47 8.07
CA LEU A 86 4.11 -1.22 8.49
C LEU A 86 4.42 -2.00 9.76
N LYS A 87 3.46 -2.03 10.69
CA LYS A 87 3.45 -2.93 11.84
C LYS A 87 2.21 -3.81 11.87
N SER A 88 2.28 -4.91 12.60
CA SER A 88 1.08 -5.71 12.90
C SER A 88 0.27 -5.02 13.98
N GLU A 89 -1.05 -5.06 13.89
CA GLU A 89 -1.91 -4.69 15.02
C GLU A 89 -1.75 -5.64 16.22
N PHE A 90 -1.23 -6.85 15.98
CA PHE A 90 -0.97 -7.88 16.98
C PHE A 90 0.48 -7.87 17.46
N ASP A 91 1.28 -6.89 17.05
CA ASP A 91 2.65 -6.77 17.54
C ASP A 91 2.60 -6.33 19.01
N GLU A 92 3.02 -7.19 19.93
CA GLU A 92 2.92 -7.00 21.39
C GLU A 92 3.96 -6.00 21.94
N GLU A 93 4.62 -5.20 21.10
CA GLU A 93 5.65 -4.23 21.52
C GLU A 93 5.11 -3.16 22.50
N ASP A 94 3.79 -2.95 22.56
CA ASP A 94 3.14 -2.04 23.52
C ASP A 94 2.79 -2.70 24.88
N THR A 95 3.25 -3.94 25.16
CA THR A 95 3.12 -4.59 26.48
C THR A 95 4.46 -4.67 27.23
N LYS A 96 5.23 -3.58 27.23
CA LYS A 96 6.36 -3.41 28.16
C LYS A 96 6.03 -2.30 29.15
N CYS A 97 5.77 -2.76 30.38
CA CYS A 97 5.61 -2.11 31.68
C CYS A 97 5.79 -0.59 31.77
#